data_AF-A0A7C2M8P3-F1
#
_entry.id   AF-A0A7C2M8P3-F1
#
_cell.length_a   1.000
_cell.length_b   1.000
_cell.length_c   1.000
_cell.angle_alpha   90.00
_cell.angle_beta   90.00
_cell.angle_gamma   90.00
#
_symmetry.space_group_name_H-M   'P 1'
#
loop_
_entity.id
_entity.type
_entity.pdbx_description
1 polymer ?
#
loop_
_entity_poly.entity_id
_entity_poly.type
_entity_poly.pdbx_seq_one_letter_code
_entity_poly.pdbx_strand_id
1 'polypeptide(L)'
;RIITDYLYILEKADFVHLAREMGISLAEVKSRIDVLKNLNPSPGRKYSRERTDYVVPDIIVRKEEGELDVIINDEGLPRLRISAFYKKLLTEAAKEKSEALPFLKDRMKKAFWFLRSLDQRNRTIDKVARYIVDKQKDFIEKGIEYIKPLTLMELAEEIGVHESTVGRVVSNKYMLTPRGTFPLKYFFHKSLAGDYGEEISSLRVKERIRKLVEREDRENPLSDIEIETILAKENFRIARRTVAKYRKQLDIEPSHIRKRKYWMEESS
;
A
#
# COMPACT_ATOMS: atom_id res chain seq x y z
N ARG A 1 -18.91 -34.50 -12.14
CA ARG A 1 -20.01 -34.18 -11.21
C ARG A 1 -19.61 -33.13 -10.17
N ILE A 2 -18.71 -33.40 -9.20
CA ILE A 2 -18.28 -32.35 -8.23
C ILE A 2 -17.73 -31.11 -8.94
N ILE A 3 -16.74 -31.28 -9.83
CA ILE A 3 -16.10 -30.17 -10.56
C ILE A 3 -17.06 -29.55 -11.61
N THR A 4 -17.90 -30.36 -12.25
CA THR A 4 -18.71 -29.92 -13.40
C THR A 4 -20.02 -29.26 -12.98
N ASP A 5 -20.65 -29.74 -11.91
CA ASP A 5 -22.06 -29.42 -11.60
C ASP A 5 -22.20 -28.72 -10.22
N TYR A 6 -21.23 -28.92 -9.31
CA TYR A 6 -21.33 -28.50 -7.91
C TYR A 6 -20.13 -27.67 -7.41
N LEU A 7 -19.36 -27.07 -8.32
CA LEU A 7 -18.18 -26.29 -7.97
C LEU A 7 -18.50 -25.10 -7.04
N TYR A 8 -19.66 -24.45 -7.24
CA TYR A 8 -20.13 -23.33 -6.41
C TYR A 8 -20.45 -23.74 -4.96
N ILE A 9 -20.79 -25.02 -4.72
CA ILE A 9 -21.03 -25.56 -3.37
C ILE A 9 -19.68 -25.79 -2.68
N LEU A 10 -18.69 -26.24 -3.45
CA LEU A 10 -17.31 -26.44 -2.99
C LEU A 10 -16.64 -25.11 -2.59
N GLU A 11 -16.85 -24.04 -3.35
CA GLU A 11 -16.35 -22.69 -3.04
C GLU A 11 -16.84 -22.17 -1.67
N LYS A 12 -18.08 -22.52 -1.29
CA LYS A 12 -18.68 -22.12 -0.01
C LYS A 12 -18.34 -23.05 1.16
N ALA A 13 -17.55 -24.10 0.89
CA ALA A 13 -17.22 -25.16 1.83
C ALA A 13 -18.46 -25.81 2.48
N ASP A 14 -19.54 -25.99 1.71
CA ASP A 14 -20.82 -26.55 2.19
C ASP A 14 -20.97 -28.05 1.83
N PHE A 15 -20.22 -28.90 2.52
CA PHE A 15 -20.19 -30.34 2.23
C PHE A 15 -21.46 -31.08 2.66
N VAL A 16 -22.23 -30.52 3.59
CA VAL A 16 -23.53 -31.09 3.99
C VAL A 16 -24.52 -30.94 2.83
N HIS A 17 -24.53 -29.77 2.20
CA HIS A 17 -25.33 -29.55 1.01
C HIS A 17 -24.84 -30.42 -0.17
N LEU A 18 -23.51 -30.51 -0.36
CA LEU A 18 -22.92 -31.37 -1.40
C LEU A 18 -23.25 -32.86 -1.21
N ALA A 19 -23.20 -33.35 0.03
CA ALA A 19 -23.56 -34.73 0.38
C ALA A 19 -25.02 -35.04 0.03
N ARG A 20 -25.94 -34.09 0.33
CA ARG A 20 -27.37 -34.22 0.02
C ARG A 20 -27.64 -34.21 -1.48
N GLU A 21 -27.05 -33.28 -2.21
CA GLU A 21 -27.20 -33.16 -3.67
C GLU A 21 -26.65 -34.36 -4.43
N MET A 22 -25.54 -34.93 -3.93
CA MET A 22 -24.91 -36.10 -4.52
C MET A 22 -25.46 -37.44 -4.02
N GLY A 23 -26.28 -37.43 -2.96
CA GLY A 23 -26.82 -38.64 -2.34
C GLY A 23 -25.75 -39.55 -1.71
N ILE A 24 -24.62 -38.99 -1.27
CA ILE A 24 -23.50 -39.74 -0.68
C ILE A 24 -23.22 -39.32 0.76
N SER A 25 -22.53 -40.17 1.52
CA SER A 25 -22.18 -39.86 2.90
C SER A 25 -21.16 -38.72 2.99
N LEU A 26 -21.15 -38.01 4.11
CA LEU A 26 -20.23 -36.89 4.34
C LEU A 26 -18.75 -37.35 4.35
N ALA A 27 -18.50 -38.59 4.82
CA ALA A 27 -17.19 -39.23 4.75
C ALA A 27 -16.75 -39.48 3.29
N GLU A 28 -17.69 -39.90 2.43
CA GLU A 28 -17.40 -40.14 1.02
C GLU A 28 -17.14 -38.84 0.25
N VAL A 29 -17.93 -37.79 0.51
CA VAL A 29 -17.69 -36.44 -0.03
C VAL A 29 -16.26 -36.00 0.28
N LYS A 30 -15.83 -36.18 1.53
CA LYS A 30 -14.52 -35.78 1.98
C LYS A 30 -13.40 -36.54 1.27
N SER A 31 -13.51 -37.87 1.16
CA SER A 31 -12.52 -38.68 0.43
C SER A 31 -12.31 -38.21 -1.01
N ARG A 32 -13.40 -37.81 -1.69
CA ARG A 32 -13.36 -37.30 -3.07
C ARG A 32 -12.71 -35.92 -3.15
N ILE A 33 -12.90 -35.07 -2.13
CA ILE A 33 -12.27 -33.75 -2.04
C ILE A 33 -10.77 -33.86 -1.78
N ASP A 34 -10.33 -34.81 -0.96
CA ASP A 34 -8.90 -34.98 -0.70
C ASP A 34 -8.13 -35.40 -1.97
N VAL A 35 -8.76 -36.17 -2.87
CA VAL A 35 -8.23 -36.41 -4.22
C VAL A 35 -8.13 -35.10 -5.03
N LEU A 36 -9.15 -34.23 -4.96
CA LEU A 36 -9.14 -32.95 -5.66
C LEU A 36 -8.08 -31.99 -5.13
N LYS A 37 -7.83 -31.95 -3.82
CA LYS A 37 -6.78 -31.12 -3.20
C LYS A 37 -5.38 -31.51 -3.66
N ASN A 38 -5.16 -32.78 -4.02
CA ASN A 38 -3.88 -33.25 -4.55
C ASN A 38 -3.63 -32.82 -6.01
N LEU A 39 -4.64 -32.28 -6.70
CA LEU A 39 -4.47 -31.74 -8.04
C LEU A 39 -3.87 -30.33 -7.95
N ASN A 40 -2.83 -30.08 -8.75
CA ASN A 40 -2.28 -28.74 -8.90
C ASN A 40 -3.15 -27.94 -9.88
N PRO A 41 -3.86 -26.88 -9.44
CA PRO A 41 -4.71 -26.06 -10.33
C PRO A 41 -3.90 -25.21 -11.30
N SER A 42 -2.58 -25.10 -11.13
CA SER A 42 -1.71 -24.27 -11.97
C SER A 42 -0.35 -24.95 -12.23
N PRO A 43 -0.32 -26.09 -12.95
CA PRO A 43 0.91 -26.84 -13.23
C PRO A 43 1.94 -26.02 -14.04
N GLY A 44 1.45 -25.09 -14.88
CA GLY A 44 2.27 -24.17 -15.68
C GLY A 44 3.06 -23.14 -14.87
N ARG A 45 2.70 -22.89 -13.60
CA ARG A 45 3.37 -21.88 -12.75
C ARG A 45 4.86 -22.18 -12.54
N LYS A 46 5.24 -23.47 -12.52
CA LYS A 46 6.64 -23.92 -12.40
C LYS A 46 7.49 -23.57 -13.63
N TYR A 47 6.85 -23.30 -14.77
CA TYR A 47 7.50 -22.96 -16.04
C TYR A 47 7.36 -21.47 -16.37
N SER A 48 6.56 -20.73 -15.59
CA SER A 48 6.46 -19.28 -15.73
C SER A 48 7.72 -18.62 -15.15
N ARG A 49 8.52 -18.00 -16.02
CA ARG A 49 9.55 -17.04 -15.61
C ARG A 49 8.88 -15.67 -15.46
N GLU A 50 7.95 -15.54 -14.51
CA GLU A 50 7.51 -14.22 -14.10
C GLU A 50 8.73 -13.49 -13.54
N ARG A 51 9.23 -12.49 -14.28
CA ARG A 51 10.22 -11.58 -13.75
C ARG A 51 9.53 -10.83 -12.63
N THR A 52 10.02 -10.98 -11.41
CA THR A 52 9.59 -10.14 -10.30
C THR A 52 10.06 -8.72 -10.60
N ASP A 53 9.13 -7.85 -10.97
CA ASP A 53 9.42 -6.43 -11.15
C ASP A 53 9.68 -5.81 -9.77
N TYR A 54 10.94 -5.59 -9.46
CA TYR A 54 11.32 -4.89 -8.25
C TYR A 54 11.04 -3.39 -8.43
N VAL A 55 10.26 -2.83 -7.51
CA VAL A 55 10.06 -1.39 -7.46
C VAL A 55 11.33 -0.73 -6.95
N VAL A 56 11.99 0.04 -7.81
CA VAL A 56 13.12 0.90 -7.40
C VAL A 56 12.55 2.06 -6.59
N PRO A 57 12.94 2.23 -5.31
CA PRO A 57 12.42 3.30 -4.47
C PRO A 57 13.02 4.65 -4.91
N ASP A 58 12.19 5.70 -4.90
CA ASP A 58 12.62 7.07 -5.19
C ASP A 58 13.16 7.78 -3.93
N ILE A 59 12.80 7.28 -2.75
CA ILE A 59 13.18 7.85 -1.46
C ILE A 59 13.68 6.72 -0.57
N ILE A 60 14.77 6.94 0.15
CA ILE A 60 15.35 5.99 1.09
C ILE A 60 15.39 6.66 2.45
N VAL A 61 14.82 5.99 3.46
CA VAL A 61 14.85 6.41 4.85
C VAL A 61 15.84 5.52 5.58
N ARG A 62 16.85 6.12 6.19
CA ARG A 62 17.85 5.42 7.00
C ARG A 62 17.77 5.89 8.44
N LYS A 63 18.11 4.99 9.37
CA LYS A 63 18.27 5.34 10.77
C LYS A 63 19.76 5.39 11.07
N GLU A 64 20.28 6.58 11.33
CA GLU A 64 21.67 6.81 11.71
C GLU A 64 21.68 7.51 13.08
N GLU A 65 22.44 6.98 14.03
CA GLU A 65 22.61 7.54 15.40
C GLU A 65 21.30 7.80 16.18
N GLY A 66 20.20 7.15 15.80
CA GLY A 66 18.89 7.33 16.42
C GLY A 66 17.99 8.33 15.69
N GLU A 67 18.51 9.06 14.70
CA GLU A 67 17.74 9.96 13.85
C GLU A 67 17.36 9.29 12.52
N LEU A 68 16.20 9.69 11.97
CA LEU A 68 15.74 9.22 10.66
C LEU A 68 16.15 10.24 9.60
N ASP A 69 17.09 9.87 8.74
CA ASP A 69 17.48 10.67 7.59
C ASP A 69 16.75 10.23 6.32
N VAL A 70 16.49 11.21 5.46
CA VAL A 70 15.74 11.06 4.20
C VAL A 70 16.67 11.39 3.05
N ILE A 71 16.89 10.40 2.20
CA ILE A 71 17.76 10.47 1.03
C ILE A 71 16.89 10.29 -0.22
N ILE A 72 16.95 11.23 -1.17
CA ILE A 72 16.34 11.03 -2.48
C ILE A 72 17.24 10.11 -3.31
N ASN A 73 16.65 9.05 -3.85
CA ASN A 73 17.34 8.16 -4.74
C ASN A 73 17.35 8.73 -6.17
N ASP A 74 18.46 9.36 -6.53
CA ASP A 74 18.71 9.85 -7.90
C ASP A 74 19.43 8.80 -8.79
N GLU A 75 19.50 7.55 -8.34
CA GLU A 75 20.20 6.48 -9.08
C GLU A 75 19.57 6.28 -10.47
N GLY A 76 20.41 6.40 -11.51
CA GLY A 76 19.99 6.30 -12.91
C GLY A 76 19.49 7.61 -13.56
N LEU A 77 19.41 8.73 -12.83
CA LEU A 77 19.06 10.02 -13.44
C LEU A 77 20.32 10.77 -13.94
N PRO A 78 20.35 11.20 -15.22
CA PRO A 78 21.47 11.98 -15.74
C PRO A 78 21.49 13.38 -15.13
N ARG A 79 22.67 13.85 -14.73
CA ARG A 79 22.86 15.24 -14.29
C ARG A 79 22.77 16.18 -15.49
N LEU A 80 21.65 16.88 -15.61
CA LEU A 80 21.42 17.83 -16.70
C LEU A 80 22.20 19.13 -16.47
N ARG A 81 22.92 19.58 -17.49
CA ARG A 81 23.63 20.86 -17.50
C ARG A 81 23.44 21.55 -18.84
N ILE A 82 23.43 22.89 -18.83
CA ILE A 82 23.43 23.67 -20.07
C ILE A 82 24.82 23.54 -20.71
N SER A 83 24.85 23.10 -21.98
CA SER A 83 26.09 22.99 -22.74
C SER A 83 26.81 24.34 -22.86
N ALA A 84 28.12 24.33 -22.62
CA ALA A 84 28.97 25.52 -22.68
C ALA A 84 29.04 26.13 -24.08
N PHE A 85 28.84 25.32 -25.13
CA PHE A 85 28.82 25.76 -26.52
C PHE A 85 27.73 26.80 -26.78
N TYR A 86 26.50 26.56 -26.33
CA TYR A 86 25.38 27.51 -26.50
C TYR A 86 25.57 28.80 -25.69
N LYS A 87 26.30 28.74 -24.57
CA LYS A 87 26.66 29.95 -23.81
C LYS A 87 27.64 30.84 -24.59
N LYS A 88 28.61 30.23 -25.30
CA LYS A 88 29.54 30.94 -26.17
C LYS A 88 28.81 31.58 -27.36
N LEU A 89 27.97 30.80 -28.06
CA LEU A 89 27.16 31.30 -29.17
C LEU A 89 26.25 32.47 -28.77
N LEU A 90 25.64 32.43 -27.59
CA LEU A 90 24.83 33.55 -27.09
C LEU A 90 25.68 34.81 -26.85
N THR A 91 26.90 34.64 -26.35
CA THR A 91 27.83 35.74 -26.07
C THR A 91 28.35 36.36 -27.37
N GLU A 92 28.66 35.53 -28.37
CA GLU A 92 29.10 35.95 -29.70
C GLU A 92 27.96 36.64 -30.47
N ALA A 93 26.77 36.03 -30.52
CA ALA A 93 25.59 36.63 -31.13
C ALA A 93 25.19 37.98 -30.49
N ALA A 94 25.46 38.16 -29.18
CA ALA A 94 25.23 39.41 -28.48
C ALA A 94 26.25 40.50 -28.87
N LYS A 95 27.52 40.12 -29.10
CA LYS A 95 28.57 41.03 -29.58
C LYS A 95 28.34 41.47 -31.03
N GLU A 96 27.91 40.53 -31.87
CA GLU A 96 27.72 40.75 -33.32
C GLU A 96 26.34 41.31 -33.68
N LYS A 97 25.45 41.54 -32.69
CA LYS A 97 24.03 41.92 -32.90
C LYS A 97 23.34 41.04 -33.95
N SER A 98 23.64 39.74 -33.93
CA SER A 98 23.10 38.77 -34.88
C SER A 98 21.58 38.67 -34.77
N GLU A 99 20.89 38.51 -35.91
CA GLU A 99 19.44 38.25 -35.97
C GLU A 99 19.03 36.96 -35.22
N ALA A 100 19.96 36.04 -35.01
CA ALA A 100 19.74 34.81 -34.24
C ALA A 100 19.73 35.01 -32.72
N LEU A 101 20.16 36.17 -32.21
CA LEU A 101 20.20 36.50 -30.79
C LEU A 101 18.86 36.31 -30.05
N PRO A 102 17.71 36.84 -30.52
CA PRO A 102 16.42 36.63 -29.86
C PRO A 102 16.05 35.14 -29.74
N PHE A 103 16.30 34.35 -30.78
CA PHE A 103 16.03 32.91 -30.78
C PHE A 103 16.89 32.16 -29.75
N LEU A 104 18.20 32.42 -29.74
CA LEU A 104 19.12 31.80 -28.77
C LEU A 104 18.76 32.18 -27.34
N LYS A 105 18.37 33.44 -27.09
CA LYS A 105 17.93 33.91 -25.77
C LYS A 105 16.66 33.22 -25.29
N ASP A 106 15.67 33.01 -26.17
CA ASP A 106 14.44 32.28 -25.83
C ASP A 106 14.73 30.80 -25.49
N ARG A 107 15.54 30.12 -26.29
CA ARG A 107 15.94 28.72 -26.03
C ARG A 107 16.68 28.57 -24.71
N MET A 108 17.58 29.50 -24.40
CA MET A 108 18.30 29.54 -23.13
C MET A 108 17.35 29.76 -21.95
N LYS A 109 16.40 30.71 -22.06
CA LYS A 109 15.37 30.92 -21.03
C LYS A 109 14.56 29.65 -20.75
N LYS A 110 14.10 28.96 -21.80
CA LYS A 110 13.36 27.71 -21.69
C LYS A 110 14.19 26.61 -21.01
N ALA A 111 15.47 26.48 -21.36
CA ALA A 111 16.37 25.53 -20.72
C ALA A 111 16.59 25.84 -19.23
N PHE A 112 16.83 27.09 -18.87
CA PHE A 112 16.95 27.51 -17.45
C PHE A 112 15.66 27.27 -16.67
N TRP A 113 14.52 27.60 -17.26
CA TRP A 113 13.22 27.35 -16.64
C TRP A 113 13.01 25.85 -16.40
N PHE A 114 13.35 25.00 -17.37
CA PHE A 114 13.26 23.55 -17.22
C PHE A 114 14.14 23.02 -16.09
N LEU A 115 15.41 23.44 -16.02
CA LEU A 115 16.32 23.05 -14.92
C LEU A 115 15.81 23.50 -13.56
N ARG A 116 15.29 24.73 -13.47
CA ARG A 116 14.70 25.25 -12.23
C ARG A 116 13.45 24.46 -11.83
N SER A 117 12.61 24.08 -12.79
CA SER A 117 11.42 23.26 -12.53
C SER A 117 11.78 21.86 -12.03
N LEU A 118 12.86 21.26 -12.52
CA LEU A 118 13.37 19.98 -11.99
C LEU A 118 13.89 20.12 -10.56
N ASP A 119 14.70 21.14 -10.29
CA ASP A 119 15.21 21.41 -8.95
C ASP A 119 14.06 21.65 -7.96
N GLN A 120 13.07 22.45 -8.37
CA GLN A 120 11.85 22.68 -7.57
C GLN A 120 11.09 21.37 -7.31
N ARG A 121 10.96 20.48 -8.30
CA ARG A 121 10.32 19.18 -8.13
C ARG A 121 11.04 18.34 -7.07
N ASN A 122 12.36 18.25 -7.15
CA ASN A 122 13.16 17.46 -6.23
C ASN A 122 13.09 18.03 -4.81
N ARG A 123 13.14 19.36 -4.65
CA ARG A 123 12.93 20.02 -3.35
C ARG A 123 11.54 19.74 -2.77
N THR A 124 10.49 19.76 -3.58
CA THR A 124 9.14 19.43 -3.11
C THR A 124 9.06 17.96 -2.67
N ILE A 125 9.69 17.03 -3.40
CA ILE A 125 9.75 15.61 -3.03
C ILE A 125 10.48 15.44 -1.68
N ASP A 126 11.62 16.11 -1.49
CA ASP A 126 12.39 16.06 -0.23
C ASP A 126 11.53 16.55 0.95
N LYS A 127 10.90 17.71 0.81
CA LYS A 127 10.01 18.27 1.84
C LYS A 127 8.85 17.33 2.18
N VAL A 128 8.19 16.77 1.16
CA VAL A 128 7.10 15.80 1.34
C VAL A 128 7.60 14.58 2.10
N ALA A 129 8.74 14.04 1.69
CA ALA A 129 9.31 12.85 2.31
C ALA A 129 9.70 13.09 3.77
N ARG A 130 10.37 14.20 4.08
CA ARG A 130 10.75 14.58 5.44
C ARG A 130 9.54 14.76 6.35
N TYR A 131 8.50 15.44 5.87
CA TYR A 131 7.28 15.62 6.66
C TYR A 131 6.59 14.28 6.97
N ILE A 132 6.47 13.40 5.97
CA ILE A 132 5.90 12.06 6.17
C ILE A 132 6.71 11.30 7.21
N VAL A 133 8.04 11.30 7.09
CA VAL A 133 8.94 10.58 8.02
C VAL A 133 8.83 11.14 9.43
N ASP A 134 8.77 12.46 9.59
CA ASP A 134 8.64 13.11 10.90
C ASP A 134 7.31 12.76 11.59
N LYS A 135 6.19 12.85 10.87
CA LYS A 135 4.87 12.46 11.39
C LYS A 135 4.78 10.96 11.67
N GLN A 136 5.46 10.13 10.89
CA GLN A 136 5.41 8.66 10.96
C GLN A 136 6.60 8.03 11.68
N LYS A 137 7.34 8.79 12.51
CA LYS A 137 8.45 8.27 13.33
C LYS A 137 8.08 7.00 14.09
N ASP A 138 6.96 7.04 14.83
CA ASP A 138 6.50 5.89 15.62
C ASP A 138 6.16 4.68 14.74
N PHE A 139 5.60 4.89 13.54
CA PHE A 139 5.34 3.81 12.58
C PHE A 139 6.63 3.14 12.11
N ILE A 140 7.63 3.94 11.73
CA ILE A 140 8.90 3.45 11.21
C ILE A 140 9.62 2.62 12.30
N GLU A 141 9.56 3.09 13.55
CA GLU A 141 10.26 2.46 14.67
C GLU A 141 9.51 1.28 15.29
N LYS A 142 8.21 1.41 15.55
CA LYS A 142 7.41 0.45 16.33
C LYS A 142 6.49 -0.40 15.46
N GLY A 143 6.15 0.07 14.25
CA GLY A 143 5.38 -0.65 13.25
C GLY A 143 3.98 -0.06 13.02
N ILE A 144 3.19 -0.77 12.19
CA ILE A 144 1.86 -0.36 11.71
C ILE A 144 0.85 0.01 12.81
N GLU A 145 1.01 -0.52 14.02
CA GLU A 145 0.13 -0.19 15.15
C GLU A 145 0.24 1.26 15.61
N TYR A 146 1.36 1.93 15.29
CA TYR A 146 1.63 3.30 15.68
C TYR A 146 1.54 4.28 14.50
N ILE A 147 0.91 3.85 13.40
CA ILE A 147 0.69 4.72 12.25
C ILE A 147 -0.27 5.85 12.60
N LYS A 148 0.15 7.08 12.32
CA LYS A 148 -0.65 8.28 12.56
C LYS A 148 -1.45 8.63 11.31
N PRO A 149 -2.70 9.09 11.43
CA PRO A 149 -3.42 9.64 10.30
C PRO A 149 -2.69 10.84 9.72
N LEU A 150 -2.76 10.96 8.39
CA LEU A 150 -2.14 12.03 7.62
C LEU A 150 -3.03 12.36 6.44
N THR A 151 -3.32 13.65 6.24
CA THR A 151 -4.13 14.10 5.11
C THR A 151 -3.29 14.85 4.09
N LEU A 152 -3.74 14.86 2.83
CA LEU A 152 -3.08 15.63 1.77
C LEU A 152 -3.18 17.14 2.03
N MET A 153 -4.29 17.59 2.62
CA MET A 153 -4.54 18.98 2.98
C MET A 153 -3.52 19.47 4.02
N GLU A 154 -3.35 18.73 5.12
CA GLU A 154 -2.38 19.06 6.17
C GLU A 154 -0.95 19.15 5.62
N LEU A 155 -0.55 18.19 4.79
CA LEU A 155 0.77 18.20 4.13
C LEU A 155 0.93 19.38 3.15
N ALA A 156 -0.13 19.74 2.45
CA ALA A 156 -0.13 20.84 1.49
C ALA A 156 0.02 22.20 2.19
N GLU A 157 -0.67 22.40 3.32
CA GLU A 157 -0.56 23.58 4.17
C GLU A 157 0.85 23.74 4.74
N GLU A 158 1.43 22.67 5.29
CA GLU A 158 2.79 22.72 5.85
C GLU A 158 3.85 23.09 4.80
N ILE A 159 3.75 22.51 3.60
CA ILE A 159 4.77 22.69 2.55
C ILE A 159 4.52 23.98 1.75
N GLY A 160 3.36 24.61 1.89
CA GLY A 160 2.97 25.82 1.17
C GLY A 160 2.69 25.57 -0.32
N VAL A 161 2.10 24.42 -0.65
CA VAL A 161 1.75 24.04 -2.03
C VAL A 161 0.28 23.65 -2.12
N HIS A 162 -0.29 23.64 -3.32
CA HIS A 162 -1.68 23.22 -3.49
C HIS A 162 -1.82 21.70 -3.29
N GLU A 163 -2.95 21.24 -2.72
CA GLU A 163 -3.23 19.82 -2.46
C GLU A 163 -3.03 18.93 -3.70
N SER A 164 -3.48 19.40 -4.87
CA SER A 164 -3.29 18.71 -6.15
C SER A 164 -1.81 18.50 -6.53
N THR A 165 -0.92 19.39 -6.10
CA THR A 165 0.53 19.25 -6.32
C THR A 165 1.08 18.12 -5.46
N VAL A 166 0.69 18.07 -4.18
CA VAL A 166 1.07 16.99 -3.26
C VAL A 166 0.52 15.65 -3.75
N GLY A 167 -0.75 15.60 -4.12
CA GLY A 167 -1.40 14.39 -4.66
C GLY A 167 -0.67 13.80 -5.87
N ARG A 168 -0.20 14.65 -6.79
CA ARG A 168 0.62 14.22 -7.94
C ARG A 168 1.99 13.69 -7.52
N VAL A 169 2.64 14.32 -6.55
CA VAL A 169 3.94 13.87 -6.02
C VAL A 169 3.80 12.49 -5.37
N VAL A 170 2.79 12.25 -4.55
CA VAL A 170 2.68 11.01 -3.76
C VAL A 170 2.15 9.80 -4.53
N SER A 171 1.52 10.00 -5.70
CA SER A 171 0.81 8.92 -6.41
C SER A 171 1.73 7.86 -7.01
N ASN A 172 2.92 8.26 -7.49
CA ASN A 172 3.84 7.41 -8.25
C ASN A 172 5.26 7.42 -7.66
N LYS A 173 5.35 7.48 -6.33
CA LYS A 173 6.63 7.53 -5.61
C LYS A 173 6.64 6.47 -4.53
N TYR A 174 7.78 5.80 -4.40
CA TYR A 174 8.00 4.78 -3.38
C TYR A 174 9.10 5.19 -2.42
N MET A 175 8.89 4.85 -1.16
CA MET A 175 9.81 5.10 -0.05
C MET A 175 10.26 3.77 0.54
N LEU A 176 11.56 3.52 0.50
CA LEU A 176 12.19 2.45 1.25
C LEU A 176 12.38 2.90 2.69
N THR A 177 11.86 2.13 3.63
CA THR A 177 12.02 2.32 5.07
C THR A 177 12.71 1.09 5.67
N PRO A 178 13.22 1.16 6.92
CA PRO A 178 13.71 -0.03 7.62
C PRO A 178 12.67 -1.17 7.75
N ARG A 179 11.38 -0.87 7.58
CA ARG A 179 10.27 -1.84 7.62
C ARG A 179 9.89 -2.39 6.23
N GLY A 180 10.49 -1.89 5.16
CA GLY A 180 10.21 -2.27 3.78
C GLY A 180 9.86 -1.09 2.87
N THR A 181 9.51 -1.39 1.62
CA THR A 181 9.17 -0.40 0.60
C THR A 181 7.68 -0.12 0.58
N PHE A 182 7.29 1.14 0.75
CA PHE A 182 5.90 1.58 0.74
C PHE A 182 5.66 2.65 -0.32
N PRO A 183 4.54 2.63 -1.06
CA PRO A 183 4.16 3.77 -1.89
C PRO A 183 3.79 4.95 -0.98
N LEU A 184 4.16 6.18 -1.33
CA LEU A 184 3.88 7.34 -0.46
C LEU A 184 2.39 7.49 -0.13
N LYS A 185 1.51 7.19 -1.09
CA LYS A 185 0.05 7.19 -0.88
C LYS A 185 -0.42 6.32 0.30
N TYR A 186 0.37 5.33 0.73
CA TYR A 186 0.05 4.44 1.84
C TYR A 186 -0.10 5.19 3.17
N PHE A 187 0.69 6.24 3.39
CA PHE A 187 0.68 7.03 4.61
C PHE A 187 -0.55 7.93 4.73
N PHE A 188 -1.28 8.16 3.62
CA PHE A 188 -2.45 9.02 3.60
C PHE A 188 -3.72 8.22 3.81
N HIS A 189 -4.31 8.36 4.99
CA HIS A 189 -5.53 7.68 5.36
C HIS A 189 -6.34 8.53 6.31
N LYS A 190 -7.66 8.35 6.25
CA LYS A 190 -8.59 9.11 7.08
C LYS A 190 -8.41 8.73 8.55
N SER A 191 -8.45 9.74 9.41
CA SER A 191 -8.64 9.59 10.84
C SER A 191 -10.08 9.13 11.13
N LEU A 192 -10.22 8.30 12.15
CA LEU A 192 -11.47 7.96 12.81
C LEU A 192 -11.44 8.62 14.19
N ALA A 193 -12.55 9.19 14.63
CA ALA A 193 -12.65 9.82 15.95
C ALA A 193 -12.58 8.75 17.05
N GLY A 194 -11.53 8.80 17.88
CA GLY A 194 -11.47 8.08 19.16
C GLY A 194 -12.05 8.93 20.29
N ASP A 195 -12.45 8.29 21.40
CA ASP A 195 -13.08 8.97 22.55
C ASP A 195 -12.16 9.90 23.33
N TYR A 196 -10.85 9.64 23.31
CA TYR A 196 -9.86 10.33 24.11
C TYR A 196 -9.09 11.40 23.31
N GLY A 197 -9.63 11.85 22.18
CA GLY A 197 -8.95 12.81 21.30
C GLY A 197 -7.80 12.21 20.49
N GLU A 198 -7.55 10.90 20.58
CA GLU A 198 -6.64 10.20 19.67
C GLU A 198 -7.31 9.99 18.30
N GLU A 199 -6.69 10.53 17.25
CA GLU A 199 -7.08 10.22 15.89
C GLU A 199 -6.61 8.81 15.51
N ILE A 200 -7.56 7.91 15.27
CA ILE A 200 -7.25 6.51 14.97
C ILE A 200 -7.18 6.29 13.45
N SER A 201 -6.10 5.68 13.00
CA SER A 201 -5.95 5.26 11.60
C SER A 201 -6.83 4.06 11.23
N SER A 202 -7.49 4.13 10.07
CA SER A 202 -8.15 2.95 9.47
C SER A 202 -7.21 1.76 9.18
N LEU A 203 -5.90 2.00 8.97
CA LEU A 203 -4.90 0.93 8.80
C LEU A 203 -4.62 0.21 10.12
N ARG A 204 -4.50 0.98 11.21
CA ARG A 204 -4.32 0.44 12.57
C ARG A 204 -5.50 -0.47 12.95
N VAL A 205 -6.73 -0.04 12.66
CA VAL A 205 -7.94 -0.84 12.88
C VAL A 205 -7.91 -2.16 12.09
N LYS A 206 -7.58 -2.09 10.79
CA LYS A 206 -7.48 -3.27 9.93
C LYS A 206 -6.44 -4.27 10.44
N GLU A 207 -5.27 -3.77 10.81
CA GLU A 207 -4.23 -4.60 11.40
C GLU A 207 -4.71 -5.26 12.71
N ARG A 208 -5.43 -4.50 13.55
CA ARG A 208 -5.96 -5.07 14.79
C ARG A 208 -6.97 -6.17 14.53
N ILE A 209 -7.89 -5.97 13.58
CA ILE A 209 -8.83 -7.02 13.12
C ILE A 209 -8.05 -8.25 12.66
N ARG A 210 -7.01 -8.08 11.84
CA ARG A 210 -6.16 -9.19 11.37
C ARG A 210 -5.55 -9.95 12.55
N LYS A 211 -4.95 -9.26 13.51
CA LYS A 211 -4.34 -9.90 14.70
C LYS A 211 -5.36 -10.61 15.60
N LEU A 212 -6.57 -10.06 15.75
CA LEU A 212 -7.65 -10.71 16.50
C LEU A 212 -8.07 -12.01 15.83
N VAL A 213 -8.19 -11.99 14.50
CA VAL A 213 -8.52 -13.16 13.69
C VAL A 213 -7.40 -14.20 13.68
N GLU A 214 -6.15 -13.79 13.59
CA GLU A 214 -4.99 -14.71 13.61
C GLU A 214 -4.84 -15.45 14.95
N ARG A 215 -5.31 -14.84 16.05
CA ARG A 215 -5.23 -15.39 17.41
C ARG A 215 -6.56 -15.93 17.91
N GLU A 216 -7.57 -16.01 17.05
CA GLU A 216 -8.88 -16.50 17.46
C GLU A 216 -8.86 -18.01 17.72
N ASP A 217 -9.78 -18.46 18.55
CA ASP A 217 -10.13 -19.87 18.62
C ASP A 217 -10.81 -20.27 17.30
N ARG A 218 -10.22 -21.19 16.56
CA ARG A 218 -10.74 -21.63 15.27
C ARG A 218 -12.01 -22.49 15.41
N GLU A 219 -12.24 -23.11 16.56
CA GLU A 219 -13.47 -23.85 16.86
C GLU A 219 -14.66 -22.89 17.08
N ASN A 220 -14.36 -21.75 17.68
CA ASN A 220 -15.31 -20.67 17.91
C ASN A 220 -14.80 -19.30 17.39
N PRO A 221 -14.78 -19.11 16.06
CA PRO A 221 -14.21 -17.91 15.46
C PRO A 221 -15.04 -16.68 15.77
N LEU A 222 -14.36 -15.56 16.01
CA LEU A 222 -14.98 -14.31 16.45
C LEU A 222 -15.95 -13.78 15.39
N SER A 223 -17.18 -13.48 15.79
CA SER A 223 -18.15 -12.79 14.94
C SER A 223 -17.82 -11.31 14.78
N ASP A 224 -18.37 -10.67 13.74
CA ASP A 224 -18.17 -9.23 13.51
C ASP A 224 -18.65 -8.37 14.71
N ILE A 225 -19.60 -8.87 15.52
CA ILE A 225 -20.11 -8.20 16.75
C ILE A 225 -19.12 -8.35 17.90
N GLU A 226 -18.52 -9.54 18.05
CA GLU A 226 -17.50 -9.77 19.09
C GLU A 226 -16.23 -8.97 18.79
N ILE A 227 -15.80 -8.92 17.53
CA ILE A 227 -14.68 -8.08 17.10
C ILE A 227 -14.97 -6.61 17.38
N GLU A 228 -16.17 -6.10 17.05
CA GLU A 228 -16.60 -4.74 17.41
C GLU A 228 -16.50 -4.49 18.93
N THR A 229 -16.96 -5.44 19.74
CA THR A 229 -16.96 -5.32 21.20
C THR A 229 -15.54 -5.30 21.78
N ILE A 230 -14.64 -6.16 21.28
CA ILE A 230 -13.24 -6.19 21.68
C ILE A 230 -12.55 -4.87 21.29
N LEU A 231 -12.77 -4.41 20.05
CA LEU A 231 -12.24 -3.15 19.56
C LEU A 231 -12.74 -1.96 20.39
N ALA A 232 -14.01 -1.93 20.77
CA ALA A 232 -14.56 -0.88 21.64
C ALA A 232 -13.88 -0.83 23.02
N LYS A 233 -13.53 -1.98 23.60
CA LYS A 233 -12.76 -2.06 24.87
C LYS A 233 -11.33 -1.53 24.73
N GLU A 234 -10.79 -1.57 23.52
CA GLU A 234 -9.46 -1.07 23.15
C GLU A 234 -9.51 0.37 22.61
N ASN A 235 -10.61 1.10 22.87
CA ASN A 235 -10.87 2.47 22.42
C ASN A 235 -11.02 2.65 20.89
N PHE A 236 -11.24 1.56 20.14
CA PHE A 236 -11.61 1.62 18.73
C PHE A 236 -13.13 1.63 18.56
N ARG A 237 -13.75 2.81 18.53
CA ARG A 237 -15.20 2.94 18.26
C ARG A 237 -15.50 2.82 16.77
N ILE A 238 -15.85 1.62 16.33
CA ILE A 238 -16.33 1.36 14.97
C ILE A 238 -17.58 0.50 14.98
N ALA A 239 -18.50 0.76 14.06
CA ALA A 239 -19.72 -0.05 13.94
C ALA A 239 -19.43 -1.42 13.33
N ARG A 240 -20.23 -2.44 13.66
CA ARG A 240 -20.24 -3.78 13.03
C ARG A 240 -20.09 -3.77 11.51
N ARG A 241 -20.82 -2.88 10.82
CA ARG A 241 -20.78 -2.78 9.35
C ARG A 241 -19.39 -2.36 8.84
N THR A 242 -18.68 -1.53 9.61
CA THR A 242 -17.32 -1.10 9.32
C THR A 242 -16.31 -2.23 9.56
N VAL A 243 -16.48 -3.01 10.63
CA VAL A 243 -15.71 -4.25 10.87
C VAL A 243 -15.86 -5.19 9.67
N ALA A 244 -17.09 -5.50 9.27
CA ALA A 244 -17.37 -6.39 8.15
C ALA A 244 -16.77 -5.86 6.82
N LYS A 245 -16.82 -4.55 6.59
CA LYS A 245 -16.19 -3.90 5.43
C LYS A 245 -14.68 -4.07 5.45
N TYR A 246 -14.02 -3.82 6.58
CA TYR A 246 -12.57 -3.95 6.71
C TYR A 246 -12.11 -5.40 6.62
N ARG A 247 -12.86 -6.33 7.22
CA ARG A 247 -12.63 -7.77 7.10
C ARG A 247 -12.64 -8.23 5.63
N LYS A 248 -13.64 -7.82 4.85
CA LYS A 248 -13.69 -8.08 3.39
C LYS A 248 -12.51 -7.49 2.64
N GLN A 249 -12.04 -6.29 3.01
CA GLN A 249 -10.86 -5.68 2.38
C GLN A 249 -9.55 -6.41 2.74
N LEU A 250 -9.53 -7.15 3.85
CA LEU A 250 -8.41 -7.99 4.27
C LEU A 250 -8.52 -9.43 3.76
N ASP A 251 -9.51 -9.72 2.91
CA ASP A 251 -9.81 -11.06 2.41
C ASP A 251 -10.05 -12.11 3.51
N ILE A 252 -10.51 -11.65 4.67
CA ILE A 252 -10.86 -12.53 5.79
C ILE A 252 -12.32 -12.94 5.63
N GLU A 253 -12.61 -14.24 5.73
CA GLU A 253 -13.96 -14.77 5.60
C GLU A 253 -14.84 -14.53 6.85
N PRO A 254 -16.18 -14.52 6.73
CA PRO A 254 -17.07 -14.43 7.89
C PRO A 254 -16.87 -15.59 8.87
N SER A 255 -17.16 -15.38 10.16
CA SER A 255 -16.99 -16.40 11.21
C SER A 255 -17.61 -17.75 10.86
N HIS A 256 -18.82 -17.80 10.28
CA HIS A 256 -19.48 -19.06 9.92
C HIS A 256 -18.72 -19.85 8.83
N ILE A 257 -18.07 -19.18 7.87
CA ILE A 257 -17.25 -19.85 6.84
C ILE A 257 -15.94 -20.31 7.46
N ARG A 258 -15.31 -19.48 8.29
CA ARG A 258 -14.05 -19.82 8.99
C ARG A 258 -14.23 -21.04 9.90
N LYS A 259 -15.35 -21.10 10.63
CA LYS A 259 -15.72 -22.27 11.44
C LYS A 259 -15.82 -23.52 10.58
N ARG A 260 -16.57 -23.47 9.47
CA ARG A 260 -16.68 -24.62 8.54
C ARG A 260 -15.34 -25.06 7.96
N LYS A 261 -14.40 -24.11 7.71
CA LYS A 261 -13.05 -24.44 7.24
C LYS A 261 -12.21 -25.17 8.28
N TYR A 262 -12.27 -24.75 9.55
CA TYR A 262 -11.57 -25.42 10.64
C TYR A 262 -11.94 -26.90 10.79
N TRP A 263 -13.24 -27.22 10.81
CA TRP A 263 -13.70 -28.61 10.91
C TRP A 263 -13.22 -29.51 9.75
N MET A 264 -12.87 -28.92 8.60
CA MET A 264 -12.24 -29.68 7.51
C MET A 264 -10.77 -29.99 7.77
N GLU A 265 -10.02 -29.05 8.32
CA GLU A 265 -8.57 -29.18 8.57
C GLU A 265 -8.30 -30.17 9.72
N GLU A 266 -9.10 -30.11 10.80
CA GLU A 266 -8.94 -30.96 12.00
C GLU A 266 -9.28 -32.44 11.76
N SER A 267 -10.14 -32.72 10.79
CA SER A 267 -10.59 -34.08 10.51
C SER A 267 -9.65 -34.82 9.54
N SER A 268 -8.67 -34.15 8.94
CA SER A 268 -7.68 -34.70 8.00
C SER A 268 -6.55 -35.41 8.74
#